data_AF-A0A923END1-F1
#
_entry.id   AF-A0A923END1-F1
#
_cell.length_a   1.000
_cell.length_b   1.000
_cell.length_c   1.000
_cell.angle_alpha   90.00
_cell.angle_beta   90.00
_cell.angle_gamma   90.00
#
_symmetry.space_group_name_H-M   'P 1'
#
loop_
_entity.id
_entity.type
_entity.pdbx_description
1 polymer ?
#
loop_
_entity_poly.entity_id
_entity_poly.type
_entity_poly.pdbx_seq_one_letter_code
_entity_poly.pdbx_strand_id
1 'polypeptide(L)'
;MAEIAFGFRPETRRVYDAPLLRGVDGDTVNIDQSVRMVSIDTPETHVGGSAPTAQSTLDRCRQRLADGVYDAIGPGLRAHLLNRLTADAAARHLGAGARAGQEFARMRAERLTIDPVSGVGKVGIVVTGEVIEENGRLLAYVTPWLTAPLPPPDDPQRRTFNLQLVETGWAALFPIYPSLPRDADLARAVHAAETAWEQKLGAWAEFGADLLLGYEYRACIKLGAADRPNEAPVPPGERIDQAFRRVCIDVRTRTILGRFSYHQIDPPYRLWVWQDDLDEARRVLQLVDP
;
A
#
# COMPACT_ATOMS: atom_id res chain seq x y z
N MET A 1 33.50 -17.75 35.34
CA MET A 1 33.29 -17.89 33.88
C MET A 1 33.41 -16.50 33.28
N ALA A 2 34.15 -16.33 32.19
CA ALA A 2 34.20 -15.04 31.50
C ALA A 2 32.83 -14.77 30.87
N GLU A 3 32.34 -13.55 31.01
CA GLU A 3 31.08 -13.10 30.42
C GLU A 3 31.27 -12.93 28.90
N ILE A 4 30.40 -13.58 28.12
CA ILE A 4 30.39 -13.43 26.65
C ILE A 4 29.45 -12.27 26.32
N ALA A 5 30.01 -11.13 25.91
CA ALA A 5 29.27 -9.94 25.51
C ALA A 5 29.72 -9.45 24.13
N PHE A 6 28.82 -9.46 23.14
CA PHE A 6 29.12 -9.07 21.75
C PHE A 6 28.80 -7.60 21.43
N GLY A 7 28.16 -6.87 22.33
CA GLY A 7 27.68 -5.50 22.06
C GLY A 7 26.64 -5.40 20.93
N PHE A 8 26.15 -6.54 20.44
CA PHE A 8 25.16 -6.62 19.37
C PHE A 8 23.78 -6.25 19.89
N ARG A 9 23.12 -5.32 19.19
CA ARG A 9 21.72 -4.98 19.43
C ARG A 9 20.88 -5.64 18.34
N PRO A 10 20.20 -6.76 18.62
CA PRO A 10 19.34 -7.38 17.64
C PRO A 10 18.17 -6.46 17.30
N GLU A 11 17.83 -6.38 16.02
CA GLU A 11 16.51 -5.92 15.61
C GLU A 11 15.53 -7.08 15.78
N THR A 12 14.71 -7.01 16.83
CA THR A 12 13.64 -7.98 17.08
C THR A 12 12.31 -7.37 16.70
N ARG A 13 11.48 -8.13 15.99
CA ARG A 13 10.10 -7.74 15.70
C ARG A 13 9.16 -8.19 16.80
N ARG A 14 7.99 -7.56 16.86
CA ARG A 14 6.92 -7.98 17.76
C ARG A 14 6.48 -9.38 17.36
N VAL A 15 6.28 -10.24 18.36
CA VAL A 15 5.67 -11.56 18.16
C VAL A 15 4.27 -11.38 17.56
N TYR A 16 3.95 -12.17 16.55
CA TYR A 16 2.62 -12.26 15.96
C TYR A 16 2.14 -13.71 15.99
N ASP A 17 0.83 -13.90 16.04
CA ASP A 17 0.23 -15.22 16.06
C ASP A 17 0.17 -15.78 14.63
N ALA A 18 0.71 -16.98 14.43
CA ALA A 18 0.65 -17.70 13.15
C ALA A 18 0.23 -19.16 13.40
N PRO A 19 -0.77 -19.69 12.66
CA PRO A 19 -1.14 -21.10 12.77
C PRO A 19 0.01 -22.02 12.39
N LEU A 20 0.39 -22.93 13.29
CA LEU A 20 1.30 -24.02 12.98
C LEU A 20 0.57 -25.07 12.12
N LEU A 21 1.03 -25.27 10.89
CA LEU A 21 0.48 -26.28 9.99
C LEU A 21 1.06 -27.65 10.29
N ARG A 22 2.39 -27.76 10.41
CA ARG A 22 3.09 -28.99 10.82
C ARG A 22 4.55 -28.75 11.20
N GLY A 23 5.12 -29.65 12.00
CA GLY A 23 6.57 -29.82 12.09
C GLY A 23 7.12 -30.49 10.83
N VAL A 24 8.32 -30.10 10.43
CA VAL A 24 9.06 -30.75 9.34
C VAL A 24 10.15 -31.63 9.94
N ASP A 25 10.97 -31.05 10.81
CA ASP A 25 12.06 -31.72 11.56
C ASP A 25 12.37 -30.93 12.86
N GLY A 26 13.57 -31.06 13.41
CA GLY A 26 13.95 -30.49 14.72
C GLY A 26 14.16 -28.97 14.72
N ASP A 27 14.34 -28.35 13.57
CA ASP A 27 14.60 -26.91 13.41
C ASP A 27 13.68 -26.24 12.38
N THR A 28 12.81 -27.00 11.70
CA THR A 28 11.90 -26.49 10.66
C THR A 28 10.43 -26.77 10.96
N VAL A 29 9.61 -25.73 10.84
CA VAL A 29 8.14 -25.80 10.93
C VAL A 29 7.49 -25.12 9.72
N ASN A 30 6.30 -25.60 9.34
CA ASN A 30 5.43 -24.95 8.37
C ASN A 30 4.35 -24.18 9.12
N ILE A 31 4.20 -22.88 8.81
CA ILE A 31 3.16 -22.02 9.35
C ILE A 31 2.28 -21.46 8.22
N ASP A 32 1.05 -21.06 8.55
CA ASP A 32 0.23 -20.23 7.67
C ASP A 32 0.68 -18.76 7.79
N GLN A 33 1.16 -18.21 6.69
CA GLN A 33 1.78 -16.89 6.64
C GLN A 33 1.09 -16.01 5.60
N SER A 34 0.41 -14.97 6.07
CA SER A 34 -0.17 -13.96 5.19
C SER A 34 0.90 -13.16 4.46
N VAL A 35 0.66 -12.87 3.17
CA VAL A 35 1.55 -12.07 2.32
C VAL A 35 0.87 -10.74 1.96
N ARG A 36 1.56 -9.63 2.17
CA ARG A 36 1.17 -8.33 1.63
C ARG A 36 1.94 -8.05 0.35
N MET A 37 1.21 -7.96 -0.76
CA MET A 37 1.76 -7.57 -2.04
C MET A 37 2.33 -6.14 -1.98
N VAL A 38 3.64 -6.00 -2.15
CA VAL A 38 4.32 -4.70 -2.07
C VAL A 38 4.14 -3.85 -3.32
N SER A 39 4.47 -2.56 -3.21
CA SER A 39 4.43 -1.56 -4.27
C SER A 39 3.06 -1.29 -4.89
N ILE A 40 1.99 -1.79 -4.30
CA ILE A 40 0.62 -1.54 -4.75
C ILE A 40 -0.26 -1.14 -3.57
N ASP A 41 -1.31 -0.38 -3.89
CA ASP A 41 -2.35 -0.04 -2.93
C ASP A 41 -3.72 -0.15 -3.61
N THR A 42 -4.45 -1.22 -3.30
CA THR A 42 -5.83 -1.39 -3.74
C THR A 42 -6.76 -0.55 -2.85
N PRO A 43 -7.93 -0.12 -3.36
CA PRO A 43 -8.96 0.43 -2.50
C PRO A 43 -9.37 -0.57 -1.42
N GLU A 44 -9.79 -0.05 -0.27
CA GLU A 44 -10.14 -0.82 0.92
C GLU A 44 -11.49 -1.52 0.78
N THR A 45 -11.65 -2.65 1.46
CA THR A 45 -12.95 -3.35 1.56
C THR A 45 -13.64 -3.19 2.91
N HIS A 46 -12.89 -2.83 3.96
CA HIS A 46 -13.41 -2.84 5.34
C HIS A 46 -12.99 -1.65 6.21
N VAL A 47 -12.03 -0.83 5.78
CA VAL A 47 -11.56 0.30 6.60
C VAL A 47 -12.68 1.32 6.78
N GLY A 48 -12.96 1.70 8.02
CA GLY A 48 -14.08 2.59 8.36
C GLY A 48 -15.44 1.90 8.52
N GLY A 49 -15.51 0.57 8.32
CA GLY A 49 -16.72 -0.22 8.49
C GLY A 49 -17.58 -0.29 7.22
N SER A 50 -18.91 -0.35 7.40
CA SER A 50 -19.87 -0.34 6.28
C SER A 50 -19.87 1.01 5.55
N ALA A 51 -20.34 1.04 4.30
CA ALA A 51 -20.38 2.29 3.52
C ALA A 51 -21.06 3.47 4.24
N PRO A 52 -22.22 3.31 4.91
CA PRO A 52 -22.82 4.42 5.68
C PRO A 52 -21.96 4.87 6.87
N THR A 53 -21.33 3.93 7.58
CA THR A 53 -20.46 4.23 8.73
C THR A 53 -19.20 4.98 8.30
N ALA A 54 -18.56 4.49 7.24
CA ALA A 54 -17.42 5.13 6.63
C ALA A 54 -17.79 6.51 6.07
N GLN A 55 -18.95 6.65 5.40
CA GLN A 55 -19.40 7.94 4.87
C GLN A 55 -19.58 8.97 5.97
N SER A 56 -20.21 8.62 7.09
CA SER A 56 -20.33 9.54 8.25
C SER A 56 -18.96 9.99 8.77
N THR A 57 -17.97 9.10 8.73
CA THR A 57 -16.58 9.43 9.10
C THR A 57 -15.95 10.39 8.08
N LEU A 58 -16.14 10.14 6.78
CA LEU A 58 -15.65 11.00 5.70
C LEU A 58 -16.32 12.38 5.71
N ASP A 59 -17.62 12.47 6.01
CA ASP A 59 -18.35 13.73 6.14
C ASP A 59 -17.78 14.56 7.31
N ARG A 60 -17.47 13.91 8.44
CA ARG A 60 -16.78 14.56 9.56
C ARG A 60 -15.38 15.03 9.17
N CYS A 61 -14.63 14.23 8.41
CA CYS A 61 -13.33 14.63 7.86
C CYS A 61 -13.49 15.88 6.97
N ARG A 62 -14.45 15.87 6.05
CA ARG A 62 -14.76 16.99 5.16
C ARG A 62 -15.06 18.26 5.94
N GLN A 63 -15.92 18.16 6.97
CA GLN A 63 -16.27 19.30 7.82
C GLN A 63 -15.04 19.85 8.56
N ARG A 64 -14.25 18.99 9.22
CA ARG A 64 -13.03 19.40 9.94
C ARG A 64 -11.99 20.05 9.02
N LEU A 65 -11.86 19.54 7.79
CA LEU A 65 -11.02 20.16 6.76
C LEU A 65 -11.54 21.55 6.40
N ALA A 66 -12.84 21.69 6.13
CA ALA A 66 -13.46 22.97 5.75
C ALA A 66 -13.36 24.03 6.86
N ASP A 67 -13.47 23.61 8.13
CA ASP A 67 -13.43 24.50 9.30
C ASP A 67 -12.01 24.91 9.73
N GLY A 68 -10.97 24.42 9.05
CA GLY A 68 -9.58 24.77 9.35
C GLY A 68 -8.95 24.00 10.53
N VAL A 69 -9.63 22.96 11.05
CA VAL A 69 -9.12 22.14 12.17
C VAL A 69 -7.74 21.54 11.85
N TYR A 70 -7.49 21.25 10.57
CA TYR A 70 -6.25 20.66 10.08
C TYR A 70 -5.46 21.61 9.18
N ASP A 71 -5.46 22.93 9.45
CA ASP A 71 -4.71 23.93 8.66
C ASP A 71 -3.23 23.59 8.46
N ALA A 72 -2.62 22.86 9.40
CA ALA A 72 -1.23 22.41 9.31
C ALA A 72 -0.91 21.50 8.11
N ILE A 73 -1.91 20.85 7.48
CA ILE A 73 -1.67 20.07 6.25
C ILE A 73 -1.55 20.94 4.98
N GLY A 74 -1.80 22.25 5.11
CA GLY A 74 -1.71 23.22 4.04
C GLY A 74 -2.93 23.27 3.11
N PRO A 75 -3.16 24.41 2.42
CA PRO A 75 -4.36 24.64 1.63
C PRO A 75 -4.43 23.74 0.37
N GLY A 76 -3.30 23.40 -0.23
CA GLY A 76 -3.25 22.57 -1.45
C GLY A 76 -3.78 21.15 -1.20
N LEU A 77 -3.25 20.46 -0.18
CA LEU A 77 -3.72 19.12 0.16
C LEU A 77 -5.16 19.14 0.65
N ARG A 78 -5.53 20.14 1.45
CA ARG A 78 -6.91 20.31 1.91
C ARG A 78 -7.87 20.41 0.72
N ALA A 79 -7.59 21.28 -0.26
CA ALA A 79 -8.43 21.42 -1.44
C ALA A 79 -8.49 20.12 -2.25
N HIS A 80 -7.36 19.44 -2.42
CA HIS A 80 -7.28 18.14 -3.10
C HIS A 80 -8.18 17.08 -2.46
N LEU A 81 -8.18 16.97 -1.12
CA LEU A 81 -9.03 16.02 -0.39
C LEU A 81 -10.50 16.43 -0.40
N LEU A 82 -10.81 17.71 -0.17
CA LEU A 82 -12.19 18.23 -0.19
C LEU A 82 -12.89 17.98 -1.53
N ASN A 83 -12.16 18.02 -2.64
CA ASN A 83 -12.72 17.73 -3.97
C ASN A 83 -13.09 16.26 -4.19
N ARG A 84 -12.55 15.34 -3.37
CA ARG A 84 -12.78 13.89 -3.48
C ARG A 84 -13.67 13.32 -2.38
N LEU A 85 -13.87 14.08 -1.30
CA LEU A 85 -14.80 13.75 -0.22
C LEU A 85 -16.24 14.11 -0.64
N THR A 86 -16.78 13.38 -1.63
CA THR A 86 -18.16 13.49 -2.11
C THR A 86 -19.13 12.75 -1.19
N ALA A 87 -20.44 12.95 -1.42
CA ALA A 87 -21.52 12.34 -0.64
C ALA A 87 -21.57 10.79 -0.74
N ASP A 88 -20.90 10.21 -1.74
CA ASP A 88 -20.84 8.77 -2.01
C ASP A 88 -19.40 8.21 -1.98
N ALA A 89 -18.41 8.99 -1.51
CA ALA A 89 -17.00 8.64 -1.54
C ALA A 89 -16.70 7.29 -0.86
N ALA A 90 -17.38 6.98 0.25
CA ALA A 90 -17.21 5.70 0.92
C ALA A 90 -17.76 4.53 0.10
N ALA A 91 -18.96 4.67 -0.47
CA ALA A 91 -19.56 3.62 -1.30
C ALA A 91 -18.70 3.32 -2.54
N ARG A 92 -18.17 4.36 -3.19
CA ARG A 92 -17.27 4.21 -4.34
C ARG A 92 -15.96 3.54 -3.96
N HIS A 93 -15.33 3.97 -2.86
CA HIS A 93 -14.07 3.37 -2.42
C HIS A 93 -14.22 1.89 -2.07
N LEU A 94 -15.23 1.53 -1.27
CA LEU A 94 -15.48 0.15 -0.86
C LEU A 94 -15.92 -0.72 -2.05
N GLY A 95 -16.73 -0.16 -2.96
CA GLY A 95 -17.09 -0.81 -4.22
C GLY A 95 -15.88 -1.12 -5.08
N ALA A 96 -14.97 -0.15 -5.24
CA ALA A 96 -13.72 -0.34 -5.97
C ALA A 96 -12.84 -1.41 -5.32
N GLY A 97 -12.79 -1.47 -3.98
CA GLY A 97 -12.05 -2.51 -3.25
C GLY A 97 -12.63 -3.90 -3.50
N ALA A 98 -13.96 -4.03 -3.46
CA ALA A 98 -14.64 -5.27 -3.75
C ALA A 98 -14.39 -5.75 -5.19
N ARG A 99 -14.43 -4.83 -6.17
CA ARG A 99 -14.13 -5.14 -7.58
C ARG A 99 -12.66 -5.50 -7.80
N ALA A 100 -11.72 -4.79 -7.18
CA ALA A 100 -10.30 -5.15 -7.22
C ALA A 100 -10.06 -6.58 -6.65
N GLY A 101 -10.78 -6.95 -5.58
CA GLY A 101 -10.75 -8.32 -5.04
C GLY A 101 -11.28 -9.37 -6.01
N GLN A 102 -12.35 -9.07 -6.74
CA GLN A 102 -12.92 -9.95 -7.77
C GLN A 102 -11.96 -10.10 -8.96
N GLU A 103 -11.33 -9.02 -9.40
CA GLU A 103 -10.36 -9.05 -10.49
C GLU A 103 -9.09 -9.81 -10.10
N PHE A 104 -8.61 -9.64 -8.87
CA PHE A 104 -7.51 -10.46 -8.37
C PHE A 104 -7.88 -11.94 -8.31
N ALA A 105 -9.11 -12.28 -7.88
CA ALA A 105 -9.60 -13.65 -7.92
C ALA A 105 -9.63 -14.21 -9.35
N ARG A 106 -10.11 -13.43 -10.32
CA ARG A 106 -10.12 -13.78 -11.75
C ARG A 106 -8.70 -14.01 -12.28
N MET A 107 -7.76 -13.10 -12.00
CA MET A 107 -6.35 -13.24 -12.39
C MET A 107 -5.72 -14.52 -11.82
N ARG A 108 -6.00 -14.86 -10.56
CA ARG A 108 -5.52 -16.11 -9.96
C ARG A 108 -6.11 -17.33 -10.64
N ALA A 109 -7.42 -17.35 -10.89
CA ALA A 109 -8.07 -18.46 -11.56
C ALA A 109 -7.54 -18.67 -12.99
N GLU A 110 -7.22 -17.59 -13.70
CA GLU A 110 -6.68 -17.64 -15.05
C GLU A 110 -5.22 -18.11 -15.09
N ARG A 111 -4.40 -17.70 -14.10
CA ARG A 111 -2.94 -17.79 -14.20
C ARG A 111 -2.31 -18.84 -13.29
N LEU A 112 -2.99 -19.30 -12.24
CA LEU A 112 -2.44 -20.30 -11.33
C LEU A 112 -2.75 -21.70 -11.83
N THR A 113 -1.71 -22.51 -11.98
CA THR A 113 -1.88 -23.96 -12.09
C THR A 113 -2.24 -24.51 -10.71
N ILE A 114 -3.48 -24.98 -10.59
CA ILE A 114 -3.98 -25.65 -9.39
C ILE A 114 -3.61 -27.12 -9.46
N ASP A 115 -2.96 -27.61 -8.41
CA ASP A 115 -2.72 -29.04 -8.25
C ASP A 115 -4.07 -29.77 -8.04
N PRO A 116 -4.44 -30.74 -8.88
CA PRO A 116 -5.76 -31.36 -8.85
C PRO A 116 -6.00 -32.26 -7.64
N VAL A 117 -4.94 -32.66 -6.92
CA VAL A 117 -5.03 -33.54 -5.73
C VAL A 117 -5.18 -32.71 -4.46
N SER A 118 -4.35 -31.69 -4.30
CA SER A 118 -4.35 -30.83 -3.11
C SER A 118 -5.29 -29.62 -3.22
N GLY A 119 -5.69 -29.24 -4.44
CA GLY A 119 -6.44 -28.01 -4.71
C GLY A 119 -5.62 -26.73 -4.52
N VAL A 120 -4.30 -26.83 -4.35
CA VAL A 120 -3.43 -25.69 -4.04
C VAL A 120 -2.72 -25.20 -5.32
N GLY A 121 -2.75 -23.89 -5.55
CA GLY A 121 -1.98 -23.24 -6.60
C GLY A 121 -0.55 -22.92 -6.17
N LYS A 122 0.43 -23.17 -7.03
CA LYS A 122 1.82 -22.78 -6.76
C LYS A 122 2.08 -21.33 -7.17
N VAL A 123 2.72 -20.58 -6.28
CA VAL A 123 3.14 -19.20 -6.52
C VAL A 123 4.64 -19.05 -6.33
N GLY A 124 5.24 -18.15 -7.10
CA GLY A 124 6.56 -17.59 -6.82
C GLY A 124 6.42 -16.40 -5.86
N ILE A 125 7.28 -16.36 -4.85
CA ILE A 125 7.35 -15.30 -3.84
C ILE A 125 8.72 -14.64 -3.94
N VAL A 126 8.76 -13.33 -4.16
CA VAL A 126 9.99 -12.54 -4.16
C VAL A 126 9.92 -11.53 -3.03
N VAL A 127 10.57 -11.87 -1.91
CA VAL A 127 10.65 -11.03 -0.71
C VAL A 127 11.51 -9.80 -0.98
N THR A 128 11.13 -8.63 -0.44
CA THR A 128 11.90 -7.39 -0.62
C THR A 128 11.84 -6.46 0.60
N GLY A 129 12.95 -5.75 0.86
CA GLY A 129 13.09 -4.77 1.92
C GLY A 129 12.84 -5.36 3.31
N GLU A 130 11.93 -4.73 4.07
CA GLU A 130 11.45 -5.28 5.33
C GLU A 130 10.76 -6.62 5.07
N VAL A 131 11.32 -7.73 5.59
CA VAL A 131 10.80 -9.08 5.30
C VAL A 131 9.41 -9.27 5.90
N ILE A 132 9.25 -8.97 7.20
CA ILE A 132 7.99 -9.10 7.93
C ILE A 132 7.62 -7.73 8.49
N GLU A 133 6.45 -7.22 8.11
CA GLU A 133 5.94 -5.94 8.61
C GLU A 133 5.31 -6.05 10.01
N GLU A 134 4.97 -4.90 10.60
CA GLU A 134 4.51 -4.78 12.00
C GLU A 134 3.31 -5.67 12.36
N ASN A 135 2.44 -6.04 11.41
CA ASN A 135 1.31 -6.94 11.62
C ASN A 135 1.62 -8.41 11.28
N GLY A 136 2.90 -8.77 11.14
CA GLY A 136 3.33 -10.15 10.94
C GLY A 136 3.16 -10.68 9.53
N ARG A 137 2.89 -9.84 8.52
CA ARG A 137 2.78 -10.28 7.11
C ARG A 137 4.12 -10.25 6.40
N LEU A 138 4.35 -11.22 5.53
CA LEU A 138 5.49 -11.23 4.61
C LEU A 138 5.28 -10.15 3.54
N LEU A 139 6.29 -9.31 3.30
CA LEU A 139 6.28 -8.34 2.21
C LEU A 139 6.93 -8.95 0.96
N ALA A 140 6.16 -9.11 -0.12
CA ALA A 140 6.67 -9.73 -1.33
C ALA A 140 5.97 -9.29 -2.61
N TYR A 141 6.66 -9.46 -3.74
CA TYR A 141 6.01 -9.61 -5.04
C TYR A 141 5.56 -11.05 -5.23
N VAL A 142 4.34 -11.23 -5.72
CA VAL A 142 3.74 -12.56 -5.90
C VAL A 142 3.49 -12.78 -7.39
N THR A 143 3.86 -13.95 -7.89
CA THR A 143 3.71 -14.31 -9.32
C THR A 143 3.25 -15.77 -9.43
N PRO A 144 2.60 -16.19 -10.53
CA PRO A 144 2.43 -17.62 -10.79
C PRO A 144 3.77 -18.36 -10.79
N TRP A 145 3.79 -19.57 -10.25
CA TRP A 145 4.99 -20.41 -10.38
C TRP A 145 5.15 -20.88 -11.83
N LEU A 146 6.34 -20.66 -12.42
CA LEU A 146 6.67 -21.08 -13.77
C LEU A 146 7.76 -22.16 -13.73
N THR A 147 7.59 -23.19 -14.55
CA THR A 147 8.58 -24.27 -14.70
C THR A 147 9.57 -23.91 -15.81
N ALA A 148 10.85 -24.28 -15.63
CA ALA A 148 11.87 -24.05 -16.64
C ALA A 148 11.59 -24.85 -17.94
N PRO A 149 11.98 -24.34 -19.13
CA PRO A 149 12.65 -23.05 -19.35
C PRO A 149 11.70 -21.86 -19.12
N LEU A 150 12.19 -20.82 -18.44
CA LEU A 150 11.39 -19.63 -18.16
C LEU A 150 11.19 -18.81 -19.44
N PRO A 151 10.01 -18.18 -19.63
CA PRO A 151 9.81 -17.22 -20.71
C PRO A 151 10.79 -16.03 -20.63
N PRO A 152 10.94 -15.25 -21.72
CA PRO A 152 11.70 -14.00 -21.71
C PRO A 152 11.22 -13.02 -20.62
N PRO A 153 12.07 -12.14 -20.07
CA PRO A 153 11.71 -11.21 -18.97
C PRO A 153 10.53 -10.26 -19.23
N ASP A 154 10.20 -9.98 -20.49
CA ASP A 154 9.10 -9.15 -20.94
C ASP A 154 7.81 -9.94 -21.24
N ASP A 155 7.86 -11.27 -21.20
CA ASP A 155 6.69 -12.11 -21.44
C ASP A 155 5.59 -11.85 -20.38
N PRO A 156 4.32 -11.62 -20.81
CA PRO A 156 3.20 -11.42 -19.90
C PRO A 156 3.01 -12.52 -18.85
N GLN A 157 3.41 -13.76 -19.14
CA GLN A 157 3.36 -14.87 -18.19
C GLN A 157 4.20 -14.61 -16.94
N ARG A 158 5.27 -13.81 -17.06
CA ARG A 158 6.18 -13.47 -15.96
C ARG A 158 5.71 -12.30 -15.09
N ARG A 159 4.64 -11.60 -15.48
CA ARG A 159 4.10 -10.48 -14.70
C ARG A 159 3.74 -10.92 -13.29
N THR A 160 4.22 -10.20 -12.28
CA THR A 160 3.70 -10.38 -10.93
C THR A 160 2.22 -9.98 -10.89
N PHE A 161 1.46 -10.52 -9.96
CA PHE A 161 0.10 -10.04 -9.71
C PHE A 161 0.12 -8.57 -9.29
N ASN A 162 1.16 -8.14 -8.59
CA ASN A 162 1.40 -6.73 -8.24
C ASN A 162 1.39 -5.84 -9.50
N LEU A 163 2.25 -6.15 -10.47
CA LEU A 163 2.36 -5.38 -11.71
C LEU A 163 1.05 -5.43 -12.51
N GLN A 164 0.43 -6.61 -12.63
CA GLN A 164 -0.80 -6.75 -13.40
C GLN A 164 -1.98 -5.96 -12.81
N LEU A 165 -2.10 -5.90 -11.48
CA LEU A 165 -3.12 -5.07 -10.82
C LEU A 165 -2.92 -3.57 -11.10
N VAL A 166 -1.67 -3.11 -11.22
CA VAL A 166 -1.34 -1.73 -11.62
C VAL A 166 -1.64 -1.51 -13.11
N GLU A 167 -1.14 -2.38 -13.99
CA GLU A 167 -1.36 -2.31 -15.45
C GLU A 167 -2.85 -2.26 -15.82
N THR A 168 -3.70 -2.96 -15.07
CA THR A 168 -5.15 -3.01 -15.30
C THR A 168 -5.94 -1.96 -14.52
N GLY A 169 -5.28 -1.09 -13.76
CA GLY A 169 -5.91 0.02 -13.04
C GLY A 169 -6.71 -0.38 -11.80
N TRP A 170 -6.52 -1.59 -11.27
CA TRP A 170 -7.20 -2.06 -10.05
C TRP A 170 -6.43 -1.80 -8.76
N ALA A 171 -5.15 -1.43 -8.88
CA ALA A 171 -4.35 -0.92 -7.78
C ALA A 171 -3.59 0.34 -8.21
N ALA A 172 -3.44 1.29 -7.29
CA ALA A 172 -2.48 2.38 -7.49
C ALA A 172 -1.05 1.87 -7.27
N LEU A 173 -0.10 2.37 -8.05
CA LEU A 173 1.33 2.18 -7.78
C LEU A 173 1.67 2.87 -6.45
N PHE A 174 2.24 2.11 -5.51
CA PHE A 174 2.52 2.57 -4.16
C PHE A 174 3.82 1.97 -3.61
N PRO A 175 4.99 2.20 -4.24
CA PRO A 175 6.29 1.74 -3.75
C PRO A 175 6.65 2.42 -2.44
N ILE A 176 7.16 1.64 -1.49
CA ILE A 176 7.56 2.12 -0.16
C ILE A 176 9.00 1.66 0.09
N TYR A 177 9.92 2.60 0.34
CA TYR A 177 11.27 2.27 0.80
C TYR A 177 11.23 1.64 2.21
N PRO A 178 12.02 0.58 2.51
CA PRO A 178 13.07 -0.03 1.68
C PRO A 178 12.59 -1.17 0.74
N SER A 179 11.30 -1.52 0.74
CA SER A 179 10.72 -2.59 -0.10
C SER A 179 10.47 -2.14 -1.54
N LEU A 180 11.55 -1.81 -2.25
CA LEU A 180 11.54 -1.39 -3.64
C LEU A 180 11.93 -2.53 -4.60
N PRO A 181 11.44 -2.53 -5.85
CA PRO A 181 11.95 -3.41 -6.88
C PRO A 181 13.26 -2.85 -7.44
N ARG A 182 13.94 -3.62 -8.29
CA ARG A 182 15.10 -3.12 -9.05
C ARG A 182 14.68 -2.01 -10.01
N ASP A 183 15.60 -1.15 -10.40
CA ASP A 183 15.33 0.02 -11.25
C ASP A 183 14.54 -0.30 -12.53
N ALA A 184 14.92 -1.36 -13.25
CA ALA A 184 14.22 -1.77 -14.47
C ALA A 184 12.77 -2.22 -14.21
N ASP A 185 12.54 -2.87 -13.06
CA ASP A 185 11.22 -3.33 -12.64
C ASP A 185 10.38 -2.14 -12.11
N LEU A 186 11.00 -1.17 -11.42
CA LEU A 186 10.35 0.08 -10.99
C LEU A 186 9.93 0.92 -12.20
N ALA A 187 10.82 1.12 -13.17
CA ALA A 187 10.52 1.86 -14.40
C ALA A 187 9.35 1.23 -15.18
N ARG A 188 9.31 -0.12 -15.25
CA ARG A 188 8.18 -0.84 -15.84
C ARG A 188 6.88 -0.58 -15.06
N ALA A 189 6.91 -0.62 -13.74
CA ALA A 189 5.75 -0.37 -12.91
C ALA A 189 5.23 1.07 -13.03
N VAL A 190 6.13 2.06 -13.10
CA VAL A 190 5.78 3.47 -13.36
C VAL A 190 5.09 3.62 -14.71
N HIS A 191 5.65 3.05 -15.77
CA HIS A 191 5.06 3.13 -17.11
C HIS A 191 3.68 2.44 -17.19
N ALA A 192 3.53 1.29 -16.54
CA ALA A 192 2.25 0.61 -16.40
C ALA A 192 1.21 1.48 -15.67
N ALA A 193 1.62 2.12 -14.58
CA ALA A 193 0.76 3.00 -13.78
C ALA A 193 0.36 4.26 -14.54
N GLU A 194 1.29 4.87 -15.28
CA GLU A 194 1.07 6.02 -16.15
C GLU A 194 0.00 5.67 -17.19
N THR A 195 0.19 4.56 -17.91
CA THR A 195 -0.76 4.08 -18.92
C THR A 195 -2.16 3.86 -18.31
N ALA A 196 -2.23 3.16 -17.17
CA ALA A 196 -3.51 2.90 -16.51
C ALA A 196 -4.20 4.18 -16.00
N TRP A 197 -3.42 5.15 -15.53
CA TRP A 197 -3.92 6.43 -15.03
C TRP A 197 -4.42 7.35 -16.16
N GLU A 198 -3.67 7.45 -17.25
CA GLU A 198 -4.01 8.30 -18.40
C GLU A 198 -5.22 7.75 -19.16
N GLN A 199 -5.26 6.43 -19.38
CA GLN A 199 -6.36 5.75 -20.06
C GLN A 199 -7.56 5.47 -19.13
N LYS A 200 -7.47 5.86 -17.86
CA LYS A 200 -8.51 5.64 -16.84
C LYS A 200 -8.94 4.19 -16.75
N LEU A 201 -8.01 3.24 -16.66
CA LEU A 201 -8.33 1.81 -16.57
C LEU A 201 -8.87 1.41 -15.18
N GLY A 202 -9.54 0.27 -15.14
CA GLY A 202 -9.96 -0.40 -13.90
C GLY A 202 -10.82 0.47 -12.99
N ALA A 203 -10.36 0.67 -11.77
CA ALA A 203 -11.08 1.45 -10.76
C ALA A 203 -11.32 2.90 -11.21
N TRP A 204 -10.42 3.48 -12.00
CA TRP A 204 -10.56 4.87 -12.50
C TRP A 204 -11.69 5.00 -13.54
N ALA A 205 -11.90 3.97 -14.36
CA ALA A 205 -13.00 3.92 -15.32
C ALA A 205 -14.34 3.69 -14.62
N GLU A 206 -14.39 2.72 -13.70
CA GLU A 206 -15.64 2.26 -13.11
C GLU A 206 -16.15 3.18 -11.99
N PHE A 207 -15.25 3.78 -11.20
CA PHE A 207 -15.62 4.56 -10.00
C PHE A 207 -15.29 6.05 -10.09
N GLY A 208 -14.68 6.49 -11.20
CA GLY A 208 -14.45 7.89 -11.52
C GLY A 208 -13.10 8.46 -11.06
N ALA A 209 -12.76 9.63 -11.62
CA ALA A 209 -11.48 10.30 -11.41
C ALA A 209 -11.30 10.91 -10.00
N ASP A 210 -12.39 11.06 -9.26
CA ASP A 210 -12.44 11.56 -7.89
C ASP A 210 -12.43 10.44 -6.83
N LEU A 211 -12.24 9.18 -7.25
CA LEU A 211 -11.99 8.06 -6.34
C LEU A 211 -10.77 8.35 -5.44
N LEU A 212 -10.96 8.30 -4.13
CA LEU A 212 -9.87 8.37 -3.16
C LEU A 212 -8.95 7.16 -3.30
N LEU A 213 -7.64 7.40 -3.41
CA LEU A 213 -6.64 6.32 -3.33
C LEU A 213 -6.66 5.68 -1.94
N GLY A 214 -6.21 4.43 -1.79
CA GLY A 214 -6.19 3.73 -0.50
C GLY A 214 -5.49 4.54 0.62
N TYR A 215 -4.35 5.16 0.32
CA TYR A 215 -3.64 6.03 1.26
C TYR A 215 -4.47 7.26 1.67
N GLU A 216 -5.11 7.93 0.71
CA GLU A 216 -5.94 9.12 0.96
C GLU A 216 -7.19 8.76 1.76
N TYR A 217 -7.85 7.65 1.40
CA TYR A 217 -9.02 7.14 2.11
C TYR A 217 -8.70 6.82 3.57
N ARG A 218 -7.65 6.03 3.82
CA ARG A 218 -7.21 5.71 5.20
C ARG A 218 -6.84 6.96 5.99
N ALA A 219 -6.20 7.95 5.36
CA ALA A 219 -5.91 9.23 6.01
C ALA A 219 -7.20 9.97 6.39
N CYS A 220 -8.16 10.09 5.47
CA CYS A 220 -9.45 10.73 5.73
C CYS A 220 -10.26 10.02 6.82
N ILE A 221 -10.24 8.67 6.86
CA ILE A 221 -10.89 7.91 7.94
C ILE A 221 -10.27 8.26 9.30
N LYS A 222 -8.94 8.39 9.40
CA LYS A 222 -8.26 8.77 10.65
C LYS A 222 -8.56 10.22 11.07
N LEU A 223 -8.55 11.15 10.12
CA LEU A 223 -8.89 12.56 10.36
C LEU A 223 -10.38 12.74 10.74
N GLY A 224 -11.25 11.89 10.19
CA GLY A 224 -12.69 11.89 10.46
C GLY A 224 -13.13 11.06 11.66
N ALA A 225 -12.23 10.26 12.26
CA ALA A 225 -12.59 9.38 13.36
C ALA A 225 -13.14 10.16 14.56
N ALA A 226 -14.19 9.62 15.17
CA ALA A 226 -14.75 10.18 16.39
C ALA A 226 -13.75 10.05 17.55
N ASP A 227 -13.86 10.96 18.51
CA ASP A 227 -13.16 10.81 19.78
C ASP A 227 -13.85 9.71 20.62
N ARG A 228 -13.06 9.00 21.43
CA ARG A 228 -13.61 7.94 22.29
C ARG A 228 -14.50 8.57 23.38
N PRO A 229 -15.68 7.98 23.68
CA PRO A 229 -16.50 8.47 24.78
C PRO A 229 -15.70 8.46 26.09
N ASN A 230 -15.83 9.53 26.88
CA ASN A 230 -15.15 9.69 28.17
C ASN A 230 -13.62 9.83 28.10
N GLU A 231 -13.06 10.12 26.94
CA GLU A 231 -11.64 10.47 26.78
C GLU A 231 -11.50 11.90 26.24
N ALA A 232 -10.36 12.53 26.53
CA ALA A 232 -10.05 13.83 25.94
C ALA A 232 -9.96 13.70 24.40
N PRO A 233 -10.43 14.71 23.64
CA PRO A 233 -10.28 14.69 22.18
C PRO A 233 -8.83 14.56 21.76
N VAL A 234 -8.56 13.75 20.73
CA VAL A 234 -7.21 13.60 20.20
C VAL A 234 -6.79 14.92 19.54
N PRO A 235 -5.65 15.52 19.92
CA PRO A 235 -5.18 16.78 19.32
C PRO A 235 -5.09 16.71 17.80
N PRO A 236 -5.43 17.78 17.06
CA PRO A 236 -5.40 17.77 15.60
C PRO A 236 -4.05 17.37 15.01
N GLY A 237 -2.94 17.83 15.61
CA GLY A 237 -1.58 17.48 15.18
C GLY A 237 -1.31 15.97 15.27
N GLU A 238 -1.74 15.33 16.36
CA GLU A 238 -1.57 13.88 16.53
C GLU A 238 -2.40 13.10 15.48
N ARG A 239 -3.62 13.55 15.16
CA ARG A 239 -4.41 12.95 14.08
C ARG A 239 -3.74 13.10 12.72
N ILE A 240 -3.12 14.24 12.44
CA ILE A 240 -2.34 14.48 11.22
C ILE A 240 -1.14 13.53 11.14
N ASP A 241 -0.42 13.33 12.25
CA ASP A 241 0.72 12.42 12.35
C ASP A 241 0.33 10.96 12.13
N GLN A 242 -0.81 10.55 12.68
CA GLN A 242 -1.37 9.22 12.43
C GLN A 242 -1.84 9.06 10.98
N ALA A 243 -2.43 10.09 10.37
CA ALA A 243 -2.98 10.06 9.01
C ALA A 243 -1.88 10.03 7.95
N PHE A 244 -0.85 10.86 8.09
CA PHE A 244 0.20 11.05 7.08
C PHE A 244 1.57 10.65 7.62
N ARG A 245 1.82 9.33 7.69
CA ARG A 245 3.07 8.78 8.22
C ARG A 245 4.23 8.77 7.23
N ARG A 246 3.98 9.05 5.94
CA ARG A 246 4.95 8.88 4.86
C ARG A 246 5.25 10.19 4.15
N VAL A 247 6.50 10.29 3.71
CA VAL A 247 7.03 11.36 2.87
C VAL A 247 6.93 10.91 1.42
N CYS A 248 6.41 11.79 0.56
CA CYS A 248 6.30 11.52 -0.86
C CYS A 248 7.51 12.07 -1.61
N ILE A 249 8.01 11.27 -2.56
CA ILE A 249 9.12 11.57 -3.46
C ILE A 249 8.59 11.54 -4.89
N ASP A 250 8.97 12.52 -5.71
CA ASP A 250 8.79 12.43 -7.16
C ASP A 250 9.90 11.55 -7.76
N VAL A 251 9.54 10.38 -8.28
CA VAL A 251 10.53 9.43 -8.83
C VAL A 251 11.25 9.95 -10.08
N ARG A 252 10.70 10.94 -10.78
CA ARG A 252 11.27 11.49 -12.02
C ARG A 252 12.45 12.40 -11.72
N THR A 253 12.37 13.16 -10.63
CA THR A 253 13.36 14.17 -10.24
C THR A 253 14.12 13.82 -8.97
N ARG A 254 13.67 12.76 -8.25
CA ARG A 254 14.14 12.37 -6.91
C ARG A 254 13.90 13.45 -5.85
N THR A 255 12.95 14.35 -6.10
CA THR A 255 12.66 15.48 -5.19
C THR A 255 11.79 15.02 -4.03
N ILE A 256 12.16 15.42 -2.81
CA ILE A 256 11.41 15.19 -1.59
C ILE A 256 10.26 16.19 -1.50
N LEU A 257 9.03 15.78 -1.82
CA LEU A 257 7.85 16.65 -1.73
C LEU A 257 7.37 16.85 -0.29
N GLY A 258 7.78 15.99 0.63
CA GLY A 258 7.31 16.01 2.02
C GLY A 258 6.00 15.23 2.21
N ARG A 259 5.38 15.41 3.39
CA ARG A 259 4.18 14.65 3.79
C ARG A 259 2.89 15.11 3.12
N PHE A 260 2.83 16.39 2.77
CA PHE A 260 1.56 17.04 2.39
C PHE A 260 1.50 17.48 0.92
N SER A 261 2.61 17.45 0.18
CA SER A 261 2.66 17.96 -1.19
C SER A 261 2.48 16.88 -2.27
N TYR A 262 2.17 15.63 -1.89
CA TYR A 262 2.02 14.52 -2.85
C TYR A 262 0.91 14.73 -3.89
N HIS A 263 -0.05 15.63 -3.62
CA HIS A 263 -1.12 16.00 -4.54
C HIS A 263 -0.62 16.80 -5.76
N GLN A 264 0.60 17.33 -5.70
CA GLN A 264 1.21 18.13 -6.79
C GLN A 264 1.70 17.27 -7.96
N ILE A 265 1.82 15.95 -7.76
CA ILE A 265 2.23 15.01 -8.79
C ILE A 265 1.21 13.89 -8.94
N ASP A 266 1.12 13.34 -10.14
CA ASP A 266 0.20 12.24 -10.41
C ASP A 266 0.62 10.95 -9.69
N PRO A 267 -0.33 10.07 -9.34
CA PRO A 267 -0.07 8.84 -8.60
C PRO A 267 1.05 7.94 -9.17
N PRO A 268 1.21 7.78 -10.50
CA PRO A 268 2.28 6.96 -11.08
C PRO A 268 3.70 7.38 -10.70
N TYR A 269 3.90 8.63 -10.31
CA TYR A 269 5.22 9.20 -10.02
C TYR A 269 5.55 9.27 -8.53
N ARG A 270 4.66 8.76 -7.67
CA ARG A 270 4.80 8.83 -6.22
C ARG A 270 5.58 7.63 -5.69
N LEU A 271 6.72 7.90 -5.06
CA LEU A 271 7.39 6.97 -4.16
C LEU A 271 7.19 7.41 -2.72
N TRP A 272 7.04 6.45 -1.81
CA TRP A 272 6.83 6.72 -0.41
C TRP A 272 8.01 6.26 0.45
N VAL A 273 8.33 7.06 1.44
CA VAL A 273 9.34 6.75 2.45
C VAL A 273 8.71 6.94 3.82
N TRP A 274 8.96 6.01 4.75
CA TRP A 274 8.58 6.23 6.14
C TRP A 274 9.37 7.42 6.70
N GLN A 275 8.75 8.24 7.56
CA GLN A 275 9.44 9.41 8.13
C GLN A 275 10.75 9.02 8.82
N ASP A 276 10.75 7.92 9.56
CA ASP A 276 11.91 7.43 10.31
C ASP A 276 13.04 6.93 9.39
N ASP A 277 12.71 6.55 8.16
CA ASP A 277 13.67 6.04 7.16
C ASP A 277 14.16 7.15 6.20
N LEU A 278 13.69 8.40 6.34
CA LEU A 278 13.94 9.44 5.35
C LEU A 278 15.43 9.76 5.17
N ASP A 279 16.19 9.84 6.26
CA ASP A 279 17.62 10.17 6.18
C ASP A 279 18.43 9.06 5.52
N GLU A 280 18.05 7.79 5.76
CA GLU A 280 18.67 6.67 5.08
C GLU A 280 18.29 6.66 3.59
N ALA A 281 17.01 6.78 3.28
CA ALA A 281 16.51 6.83 1.91
C ALA A 281 17.14 7.99 1.13
N ARG A 282 17.34 9.16 1.77
CA ARG A 282 18.01 10.31 1.16
C ARG A 282 19.41 9.96 0.67
N ARG A 283 20.19 9.22 1.47
CA ARG A 283 21.54 8.77 1.09
C ARG A 283 21.49 7.68 0.03
N VAL A 284 20.67 6.66 0.23
CA VAL A 284 20.64 5.44 -0.61
C VAL A 284 20.05 5.73 -1.99
N LEU A 285 18.93 6.45 -2.03
CA LEU A 285 18.21 6.79 -3.27
C LEU A 285 18.68 8.11 -3.89
N GLN A 286 19.64 8.80 -3.26
CA GLN A 286 20.18 10.09 -3.71
C GLN A 286 19.07 11.13 -3.90
N LEU A 287 18.23 11.29 -2.88
CA LEU A 287 17.08 12.20 -2.91
C LEU A 287 17.54 13.64 -2.71
N VAL A 288 16.83 14.57 -3.33
CA VAL A 288 17.10 16.02 -3.26
C VAL A 288 15.95 16.76 -2.60
N ASP A 289 16.26 17.79 -1.83
CA ASP A 289 15.23 18.69 -1.29
C ASP A 289 14.63 19.56 -2.42
N PRO A 290 13.39 20.10 -2.25
CA PRO A 290 12.73 20.97 -3.23
C PRO A 290 13.49 22.23 -3.61
#